data_AF-W5TNE5-F1
#
_entry.id   AF-W5TNE5-F1
#
_cell.length_a   1.000
_cell.length_b   1.000
_cell.length_c   1.000
_cell.angle_alpha   90.00
_cell.angle_beta   90.00
_cell.angle_gamma   90.00
#
_symmetry.space_group_name_H-M   'P 1'
#
loop_
_entity.id
_entity.type
_entity.pdbx_description
1 polymer ?
#
loop_
_entity_poly.entity_id
_entity_poly.type
_entity_poly.pdbx_seq_one_letter_code
_entity_poly.pdbx_strand_id
1 'polypeptide(L)'
;MPELTPVDQLLSVTVLGKPACQQCTATTRKLDKLGVPYTYRDVTDPDDPGAAELVRKLGYTGLPVVTVGDIHWTGFRDARITRLAEIHSGTADIASLDTVAEHYLEENGDA
;
A
#
# COMPACT_ATOMS: atom_id res chain seq x y z
N MET A 1 -1.29 -0.41 -22.68
CA MET A 1 -0.66 -0.16 -21.36
C MET A 1 -1.80 0.26 -20.46
N PRO A 2 -2.24 -0.54 -19.47
CA PRO A 2 -3.38 -0.15 -18.66
C PRO A 2 -2.94 1.05 -17.81
N GLU A 3 -3.54 2.20 -18.07
CA GLU A 3 -3.42 3.37 -17.20
C GLU A 3 -4.14 3.03 -15.90
N LEU A 4 -3.37 2.83 -14.83
CA LEU A 4 -3.89 2.71 -13.47
C LEU A 4 -4.64 4.00 -13.12
N THR A 5 -5.84 3.86 -12.56
CA THR A 5 -6.63 5.02 -12.15
C THR A 5 -5.93 5.77 -11.00
N PRO A 6 -6.13 7.10 -10.84
CA PRO A 6 -5.48 7.88 -9.78
C PRO A 6 -5.75 7.37 -8.35
N VAL A 7 -6.84 6.63 -8.15
CA VAL A 7 -7.28 6.13 -6.84
C VAL A 7 -6.48 4.90 -6.41
N ASP A 8 -6.06 4.06 -7.36
CA ASP A 8 -5.22 2.87 -7.10
C ASP A 8 -3.83 3.26 -6.57
N GLN A 9 -3.31 4.42 -6.97
CA GLN A 9 -1.99 4.90 -6.53
C GLN A 9 -2.00 5.37 -5.07
N LEU A 10 -3.11 5.92 -4.58
CA LEU A 10 -3.25 6.43 -3.21
C LEU A 10 -3.29 5.32 -2.14
N LEU A 11 -3.64 4.09 -2.52
CA LEU A 11 -3.75 2.93 -1.63
C LEU A 11 -2.66 1.88 -1.86
N SER A 12 -1.74 2.13 -2.78
CA SER A 12 -0.65 1.22 -3.11
C SER A 12 0.35 1.13 -1.95
N VAL A 13 0.43 -0.05 -1.33
CA VAL A 13 1.39 -0.31 -0.25
C VAL A 13 2.70 -0.76 -0.86
N THR A 14 3.79 -0.03 -0.62
CA THR A 14 5.15 -0.42 -1.02
C THR A 14 6.02 -0.62 0.20
N VAL A 15 6.73 -1.75 0.26
CA VAL A 15 7.69 -2.08 1.32
C VAL A 15 9.08 -2.04 0.72
N LEU A 16 9.83 -1.01 1.06
CA LEU A 16 11.25 -0.86 0.74
C LEU A 16 12.06 -1.59 1.81
N GLY A 17 12.76 -2.63 1.40
CA GLY A 17 13.49 -3.51 2.31
C GLY A 17 14.82 -3.97 1.74
N LYS A 18 15.46 -4.92 2.42
CA LYS A 18 16.67 -5.61 1.94
C LYS A 18 16.68 -7.06 2.42
N PRO A 19 17.40 -7.98 1.75
CA PRO A 19 17.54 -9.36 2.19
C PRO A 19 18.20 -9.44 3.57
N ALA A 20 17.92 -10.52 4.30
CA ALA A 20 18.40 -10.78 5.66
C ALA A 20 18.01 -9.70 6.70
N CYS A 21 17.00 -8.88 6.42
CA CYS A 21 16.46 -7.88 7.35
C CYS A 21 15.28 -8.46 8.15
N GLN A 22 15.49 -8.80 9.42
CA GLN A 22 14.45 -9.39 10.28
C GLN A 22 13.18 -8.52 10.38
N GLN A 23 13.33 -7.20 10.49
CA GLN A 23 12.18 -6.27 10.55
C GLN A 23 11.42 -6.19 9.22
N CYS A 24 12.12 -6.33 8.10
CA CYS A 24 11.52 -6.36 6.77
C CYS A 24 10.66 -7.63 6.64
N THR A 25 11.21 -8.78 7.02
CA THR A 25 10.47 -10.05 7.06
C THR A 25 9.28 -10.02 8.03
N ALA A 26 9.42 -9.38 9.20
CA ALA A 26 8.30 -9.24 10.14
C ALA A 26 7.16 -8.39 9.55
N THR A 27 7.50 -7.32 8.83
CA THR A 27 6.54 -6.43 8.17
C THR A 27 5.78 -7.15 7.07
N THR A 28 6.49 -7.79 6.14
CA THR A 28 5.87 -8.53 5.02
C THR A 28 4.98 -9.66 5.51
N ARG A 29 5.46 -10.48 6.46
CA ARG A 29 4.66 -11.57 7.06
C ARG A 29 3.37 -11.08 7.73
N LYS A 30 3.40 -9.89 8.35
CA LYS A 30 2.19 -9.32 8.97
C LYS A 30 1.22 -8.83 7.90
N LEU A 31 1.70 -8.17 6.84
CA LEU A 31 0.88 -7.77 5.70
C LEU A 31 0.23 -8.98 5.02
N ASP A 32 1.01 -10.04 4.77
CA ASP A 32 0.51 -11.31 4.22
C ASP A 32 -0.59 -11.91 5.09
N LYS A 33 -0.38 -11.96 6.41
CA LYS A 33 -1.36 -12.50 7.37
C LYS A 33 -2.67 -11.71 7.38
N LEU A 34 -2.59 -10.40 7.15
CA LEU A 34 -3.74 -9.50 7.11
C LEU A 34 -4.37 -9.40 5.71
N GLY A 35 -3.82 -10.09 4.71
CA GLY A 35 -4.32 -10.05 3.34
C GLY A 35 -4.14 -8.69 2.65
N VAL A 36 -3.19 -7.87 3.10
CA VAL A 36 -2.92 -6.57 2.48
C VAL A 36 -2.00 -6.78 1.28
N PRO A 37 -2.41 -6.44 0.05
CA PRO A 37 -1.53 -6.47 -1.11
C PRO A 37 -0.46 -5.38 -0.99
N TYR A 38 0.80 -5.74 -1.26
CA TYR A 38 1.92 -4.81 -1.27
C TYR A 38 2.93 -5.16 -2.35
N THR A 39 3.71 -4.16 -2.76
CA THR A 39 4.90 -4.34 -3.59
C THR A 39 6.13 -4.32 -2.72
N TYR A 40 6.91 -5.40 -2.71
CA TYR A 40 8.21 -5.40 -2.07
C TYR A 40 9.28 -4.92 -3.06
N ARG A 41 10.09 -3.93 -2.65
CA ARG A 41 11.20 -3.41 -3.44
C ARG A 41 12.48 -3.52 -2.64
N ASP A 42 13.46 -4.24 -3.17
CA ASP A 42 14.75 -4.44 -2.53
C ASP A 42 15.68 -3.27 -2.88
N VAL A 43 16.13 -2.53 -1.86
CA VAL A 43 17.03 -1.40 -2.05
C VAL A 43 18.45 -1.82 -2.46
N THR A 44 18.75 -3.11 -2.43
CA THR A 44 20.04 -3.67 -2.85
C THR A 44 20.00 -4.28 -4.25
N ASP A 45 18.83 -4.32 -4.88
CA ASP A 45 18.66 -4.85 -6.23
C ASP A 45 19.28 -3.89 -7.26
N PRO A 46 20.29 -4.32 -8.04
CA PRO A 46 20.90 -3.49 -9.08
C PRO A 46 19.94 -3.11 -10.20
N ASP A 47 18.88 -3.90 -10.43
CA ASP A 47 17.87 -3.63 -11.45
C ASP A 47 16.80 -2.64 -10.96
N ASP A 48 16.80 -2.29 -9.66
CA ASP A 48 15.91 -1.30 -9.06
C ASP A 48 16.66 -0.18 -8.29
N PRO A 49 17.39 0.70 -8.99
CA PRO A 49 18.06 1.84 -8.35
C PRO A 49 17.07 2.84 -7.70
N GLY A 50 15.81 2.83 -8.14
CA GLY A 50 14.78 3.72 -7.64
C GLY A 50 14.38 3.45 -6.19
N ALA A 51 14.49 2.20 -5.73
CA ALA A 51 14.15 1.83 -4.35
C ALA A 51 15.07 2.51 -3.33
N ALA A 52 16.39 2.43 -3.54
CA ALA A 52 17.37 3.07 -2.65
C ALA A 52 17.30 4.61 -2.71
N GLU A 53 17.04 5.17 -3.90
CA GLU A 53 16.82 6.61 -4.06
C GLU A 53 15.59 7.10 -3.30
N LEU A 54 14.48 6.35 -3.34
CA LEU A 54 13.26 6.71 -2.64
C LEU A 54 13.47 6.75 -1.12
N VAL A 55 14.14 5.75 -0.53
CA VAL A 55 14.48 5.74 0.91
C VAL A 55 15.29 6.98 1.29
N ARG A 56 16.27 7.35 0.45
CA ARG A 56 17.11 8.53 0.67
C ARG A 56 16.33 9.84 0.53
N LYS A 57 15.46 9.96 -0.47
CA LYS A 57 14.60 11.14 -0.69
C LYS A 57 13.64 11.36 0.48
N LEU A 58 13.12 10.30 1.07
CA LEU A 58 12.27 10.34 2.26
C LEU A 58 13.05 10.65 3.55
N GLY A 59 14.39 10.72 3.49
CA GLY A 59 15.24 11.05 4.63
C GLY A 59 15.43 9.90 5.64
N TYR A 60 15.11 8.67 5.26
CA TYR A 60 15.29 7.52 6.14
C TYR A 60 16.65 6.86 5.95
N THR A 61 17.22 6.40 7.07
CA THR A 61 18.46 5.61 7.11
C THR A 61 18.22 4.16 7.55
N GLY A 62 17.00 3.86 8.02
CA GLY A 62 16.59 2.55 8.51
C GLY A 62 15.59 1.86 7.58
N LEU A 63 15.58 0.53 7.62
CA LEU A 63 14.66 -0.35 6.90
C LEU A 63 13.86 -1.22 7.89
N PRO A 64 12.64 -1.67 7.53
CA PRO A 64 11.93 -1.38 6.28
C PRO A 64 11.38 0.05 6.24
N VAL A 65 11.20 0.61 5.05
CA VAL A 65 10.38 1.81 4.83
C VAL A 65 9.10 1.37 4.14
N VAL A 66 7.96 1.64 4.75
CA VAL A 66 6.65 1.36 4.16
C VAL A 66 6.05 2.66 3.68
N THR A 67 5.56 2.69 2.43
CA THR A 67 4.87 3.83 1.83
C THR A 67 3.47 3.41 1.40
N VAL A 68 2.50 4.30 1.59
CA VAL A 68 1.08 4.12 1.25
C VAL A 68 0.56 5.47 0.76
N GLY A 69 0.49 5.65 -0.56
CA GLY A 69 0.28 6.98 -1.15
C GLY A 69 1.32 7.98 -0.61
N ASP A 70 0.84 9.06 0.02
CA ASP A 70 1.68 10.09 0.63
C ASP A 70 2.18 9.75 2.04
N ILE A 71 1.63 8.71 2.68
CA ILE A 71 1.98 8.34 4.05
C ILE A 71 3.14 7.35 4.01
N HIS A 72 4.18 7.63 4.80
CA HIS A 72 5.32 6.73 4.91
C HIS A 72 5.86 6.62 6.33
N TRP A 73 6.53 5.50 6.63
CA TRP A 73 7.22 5.30 7.90
C TRP A 73 8.36 4.30 7.79
N THR A 74 9.24 4.31 8.79
CA THR A 74 10.34 3.35 8.92
C THR A 74 10.16 2.44 10.14
N GLY A 75 10.70 1.22 10.03
CA GLY A 75 10.71 0.18 11.05
C GLY A 75 9.44 -0.67 11.10
N PHE A 76 9.53 -1.82 11.79
CA PHE A 76 8.35 -2.66 12.05
C PHE A 76 7.42 -1.99 13.08
N ARG A 77 6.16 -1.76 12.69
CA ARG A 77 5.15 -1.09 13.54
C ARG A 77 3.80 -1.81 13.45
N ASP A 78 3.60 -2.80 14.32
CA ASP A 78 2.42 -3.67 14.31
C ASP A 78 1.08 -2.92 14.30
N ALA A 79 0.94 -1.88 15.13
CA ALA A 79 -0.28 -1.06 15.19
C ALA A 79 -0.56 -0.31 13.88
N ARG A 80 0.48 0.19 13.18
CA ARG A 80 0.29 0.88 11.88
C ARG A 80 -0.07 -0.11 10.79
N ILE A 81 0.54 -1.28 10.78
CA ILE A 81 0.25 -2.34 9.80
C ILE A 81 -1.18 -2.85 9.99
N THR A 82 -1.62 -3.03 11.24
CA THR A 82 -2.98 -3.45 11.55
C THR A 82 -4.00 -2.40 11.08
N ARG A 83 -3.78 -1.12 11.38
CA ARG A 83 -4.65 -0.04 10.92
C ARG A 83 -4.67 0.11 9.40
N LEU A 84 -3.53 -0.11 8.75
CA LEU A 84 -3.47 -0.14 7.28
C LEU A 84 -4.38 -1.23 6.71
N ALA A 85 -4.38 -2.42 7.31
CA ALA A 85 -5.26 -3.50 6.87
C ALA A 85 -6.74 -3.16 7.02
N GLU A 86 -7.14 -2.54 8.13
CA GLU A 86 -8.52 -2.06 8.34
C GLU A 86 -8.94 -1.06 7.25
N ILE A 87 -8.06 -0.12 6.90
CA ILE A 87 -8.32 0.85 5.84
C ILE A 87 -8.43 0.14 4.49
N HIS A 88 -7.52 -0.79 4.21
CA HIS A 88 -7.50 -1.53 2.95
C HIS A 88 -8.72 -2.43 2.76
N SER A 89 -9.24 -3.03 3.83
CA SER A 89 -10.49 -3.81 3.76
C SER A 89 -11.72 -2.97 3.42
N GLY A 90 -11.74 -1.69 3.80
CA GLY A 90 -12.88 -0.80 3.53
C GLY A 90 -12.98 -0.31 2.07
N THR A 91 -11.90 -0.40 1.28
CA THR A 91 -11.93 0.06 -0.14
C THR A 91 -12.84 -0.81 -1.01
N ALA A 92 -12.87 -2.14 -0.77
CA ALA A 92 -13.78 -3.03 -1.47
C ALA A 92 -15.25 -2.74 -1.14
N ASP A 93 -15.52 -2.33 0.11
CA ASP A 93 -16.85 -1.92 0.53
C ASP A 93 -17.27 -0.60 -0.13
N ILE A 94 -16.36 0.38 -0.28
CA ILE A 94 -16.66 1.65 -0.97
C ILE A 94 -16.99 1.43 -2.44
N ALA A 95 -16.24 0.59 -3.16
CA ALA A 95 -16.56 0.26 -4.55
C ALA A 95 -17.93 -0.41 -4.69
N SER A 96 -18.33 -1.24 -3.71
CA SER A 96 -19.68 -1.79 -3.66
C SER A 96 -20.76 -0.72 -3.42
N LEU A 97 -20.45 0.34 -2.67
CA LEU A 97 -21.38 1.45 -2.44
C LEU A 97 -21.58 2.29 -3.71
N ASP A 98 -20.53 2.48 -4.52
CA ASP A 98 -20.63 3.18 -5.81
C ASP A 98 -21.60 2.46 -6.75
N THR A 99 -21.51 1.13 -6.88
CA THR A 99 -22.46 0.34 -7.68
C THR A 99 -23.90 0.45 -7.17
N VAL A 100 -24.10 0.47 -5.85
CA VAL A 100 -25.44 0.64 -5.25
C VAL A 100 -25.98 2.04 -5.53
N ALA A 101 -25.13 3.07 -5.50
CA ALA A 101 -25.53 4.44 -5.82
C ALA A 101 -25.92 4.59 -7.29
N GLU A 102 -25.18 3.97 -8.22
CA GLU A 102 -25.52 3.94 -9.65
C GLU A 102 -26.90 3.30 -9.87
N HIS A 103 -27.16 2.13 -9.29
CA HIS A 103 -28.45 1.45 -9.39
C HIS A 103 -29.61 2.31 -8.85
N TYR A 104 -29.42 2.96 -7.70
CA TYR A 104 -30.44 3.83 -7.12
C TYR A 104 -30.76 5.03 -8.03
N LEU A 105 -29.75 5.63 -8.66
CA LEU A 105 -29.94 6.75 -9.58
C LEU A 105 -30.64 6.31 -10.88
N GLU A 106 -30.40 5.10 -11.39
CA GLU A 106 -31.10 4.56 -12.56
C GLU A 106 -32.58 4.25 -12.26
N GLU A 107 -32.89 3.76 -11.06
CA GLU A 107 -34.26 3.45 -10.64
C GLU A 107 -35.09 4.70 -10.29
N ASN A 108 -34.44 5.80 -9.92
CA ASN A 108 -35.10 7.01 -9.39
C ASN A 108 -34.80 8.30 -10.20
N GLY A 109 -34.03 8.21 -11.30
CA GLY A 109 -33.68 9.34 -12.16
C GLY A 109 -34.70 9.56 -13.28
N ASP A 110 -35.64 10.48 -13.04
CA ASP A 110 -36.48 11.25 -13.98
C ASP A 110 -37.13 10.52 -15.19
N ALA A 111 -38.46 10.35 -15.06
CA ALA A 111 -39.39 10.69 -16.14
C ALA A 111 -39.62 12.22 -16.16
#